data_AF-A0A3G9H7C4-F1
#
_entry.id   AF-A0A3G9H7C4-F1
#
_cell.length_a   1.000
_cell.length_b   1.000
_cell.length_c   1.000
_cell.angle_alpha   90.00
_cell.angle_beta   90.00
_cell.angle_gamma   90.00
#
_symmetry.space_group_name_H-M   'P 1'
#
loop_
_entity.id
_entity.type
_entity.pdbx_description
1 polymer ?
#
loop_
_entity_poly.entity_id
_entity_poly.type
_entity_poly.pdbx_seq_one_letter_code
_entity_poly.pdbx_strand_id
1 'polypeptide(L)'
;MPDVMVRVCLTCHDGVNAPDIALFSESAPQKFNNNTASLSTDPISKDAFVHSHPVGKEYAPYSPGGNRASLRPESHILKDWIGAKTIQDLVSEGVVGCTSCHDPHTTNAQFLRTRNSDSKLCKGCHNK
;
A
#
# COMPACT_ATOMS: atom_id res chain seq x y z
N MET A 1 1.41 18.10 -4.24
CA MET A 1 1.19 17.83 -5.68
C MET A 1 1.40 16.33 -5.90
N PRO A 2 0.68 15.62 -6.81
CA PRO A 2 0.84 14.17 -6.89
C PRO A 2 2.29 13.83 -7.24
N ASP A 3 2.92 13.04 -6.39
CA ASP A 3 4.32 12.62 -6.45
C ASP A 3 4.74 12.25 -7.89
N VAL A 4 5.82 12.87 -8.37
CA VAL A 4 6.33 12.69 -9.74
C VAL A 4 6.61 11.21 -10.03
N MET A 5 7.00 10.42 -9.03
CA MET A 5 7.37 9.02 -9.21
C MET A 5 6.14 8.13 -9.41
N VAL A 6 5.01 8.43 -8.75
CA VAL A 6 3.75 7.72 -8.99
C VAL A 6 3.29 7.90 -10.44
N ARG A 7 3.43 9.10 -10.99
CA ARG A 7 3.03 9.38 -12.40
C ARG A 7 3.86 8.59 -13.41
N VAL A 8 5.14 8.38 -13.14
CA VAL A 8 6.03 7.59 -14.03
C VAL A 8 5.59 6.14 -14.06
N CYS A 9 5.29 5.52 -12.91
CA CYS A 9 4.79 4.15 -12.87
C CYS A 9 3.47 4.00 -13.64
N LEU A 10 2.59 4.99 -13.54
CA LEU A 10 1.29 4.98 -14.19
C LEU A 10 1.33 5.18 -15.72
N THR A 11 2.50 5.51 -16.28
CA THR A 11 2.67 5.55 -17.74
C THR A 11 2.68 4.16 -18.38
N CYS A 12 2.98 3.11 -17.58
CA CYS A 12 3.08 1.73 -18.04
C CYS A 12 2.17 0.76 -17.27
N HIS A 13 1.85 1.04 -16.00
CA HIS A 13 0.96 0.21 -15.17
C HIS A 13 -0.30 0.97 -14.76
N ASP A 14 -1.44 0.30 -14.70
CA ASP A 14 -2.73 0.93 -14.39
C ASP A 14 -2.96 1.22 -12.89
N GLY A 15 -2.02 0.81 -12.03
CA GLY A 15 -2.06 1.05 -10.59
C GLY A 15 -3.00 0.14 -9.80
N VAL A 16 -3.64 -0.86 -10.43
CA VAL A 16 -4.64 -1.72 -9.75
C VAL A 16 -4.22 -3.19 -9.60
N ASN A 17 -3.22 -3.66 -10.34
CA ASN A 17 -2.87 -5.08 -10.37
C ASN A 17 -1.82 -5.46 -9.29
N ALA A 18 -2.29 -5.94 -8.14
CA ALA A 18 -1.48 -6.67 -7.15
C ALA A 18 -2.11 -8.04 -6.85
N PRO A 19 -1.96 -9.04 -7.74
CA PRO A 19 -2.66 -10.34 -7.61
C PRO A 19 -2.30 -11.11 -6.33
N ASP A 20 -1.15 -10.84 -5.71
CA ASP A 20 -0.66 -11.49 -4.48
C ASP A 20 -1.01 -10.76 -3.18
N ILE A 21 -1.74 -9.63 -3.23
CA ILE A 21 -2.15 -8.87 -2.04
C ILE A 21 -3.63 -9.08 -1.69
N ALA A 22 -4.21 -10.19 -2.16
CA ALA A 22 -5.48 -10.68 -1.66
C ALA A 22 -5.35 -10.97 -0.15
N LEU A 23 -5.76 -9.99 0.66
CA LEU A 23 -6.15 -10.24 2.02
C LEU A 23 -7.41 -11.10 1.91
N PHE A 24 -7.22 -12.41 1.98
CA PHE A 24 -8.32 -13.36 2.11
C PHE A 24 -9.05 -13.02 3.41
N SER A 25 -10.05 -12.13 3.33
CA SER A 25 -11.21 -12.26 4.19
C SER A 25 -11.95 -13.48 3.65
N GLU A 26 -12.03 -14.51 4.47
CA GLU A 26 -12.64 -15.79 4.13
C GLU A 26 -14.00 -15.61 3.44
N SER A 27 -14.24 -16.47 2.45
CA SER A 27 -15.53 -16.82 1.82
C SER A 27 -16.21 -15.85 0.83
N ALA A 28 -15.93 -16.05 -0.48
CA ALA A 28 -16.90 -16.40 -1.55
C ALA A 28 -16.46 -15.90 -2.95
N PRO A 29 -16.76 -16.61 -4.06
CA PRO A 29 -16.34 -16.22 -5.40
C PRO A 29 -17.30 -15.17 -5.98
N GLN A 30 -16.81 -14.03 -6.47
CA GLN A 30 -17.66 -13.03 -7.13
C GLN A 30 -17.13 -12.64 -8.52
N LYS A 31 -18.06 -12.60 -9.48
CA LYS A 31 -17.85 -12.27 -10.89
C LYS A 31 -17.63 -10.77 -11.06
N PHE A 32 -16.65 -10.39 -11.89
CA PHE A 32 -16.22 -9.00 -12.09
C PHE A 32 -17.00 -8.30 -13.23
N ASN A 33 -17.42 -7.05 -13.01
CA ASN A 33 -17.72 -6.08 -14.06
C ASN A 33 -16.93 -4.77 -13.82
N ASN A 34 -16.53 -4.10 -14.89
CA ASN A 34 -15.36 -3.23 -14.95
C ASN A 34 -15.66 -1.75 -15.22
N ASN A 35 -16.77 -1.19 -14.71
CA ASN A 35 -17.14 0.17 -15.12
C ASN A 35 -17.99 1.01 -14.16
N THR A 36 -17.72 1.06 -12.85
CA THR A 36 -18.17 2.21 -12.03
C THR A 36 -17.25 2.46 -10.83
N ALA A 37 -16.52 3.57 -10.87
CA ALA A 37 -16.03 4.23 -9.66
C ALA A 37 -17.24 4.82 -8.91
N SER A 38 -17.88 4.01 -8.07
CA SER A 38 -18.88 4.49 -7.11
C SER A 38 -18.22 4.64 -5.76
N LEU A 39 -18.06 5.89 -5.33
CA LEU A 39 -17.83 6.25 -3.94
C LEU A 39 -19.07 5.81 -3.15
N SER A 40 -19.07 4.59 -2.62
CA SER A 40 -20.19 4.10 -1.80
C SER A 40 -20.11 4.73 -0.41
N THR A 41 -21.17 5.47 -0.06
CA THR A 41 -21.47 6.00 1.27
C THR A 41 -22.13 4.96 2.18
N ASP A 42 -22.04 3.67 1.85
CA ASP A 42 -22.74 2.62 2.60
C ASP A 42 -21.88 2.10 3.76
N PRO A 43 -22.48 1.88 4.96
CA PRO A 43 -21.77 1.29 6.07
C PRO A 43 -21.46 -0.17 5.76
N ILE A 44 -20.19 -0.43 5.43
CA ILE A 44 -19.58 -1.76 5.44
C ILE A 44 -20.24 -2.72 4.43
N SER A 45 -20.05 -2.46 3.14
CA SER A 45 -20.06 -3.55 2.16
C SER A 45 -18.74 -4.30 2.26
N LYS A 46 -18.78 -5.51 2.82
CA LYS A 46 -17.62 -6.43 2.96
C LYS A 46 -17.00 -6.81 1.60
N ASP A 47 -17.64 -6.45 0.50
CA ASP A 47 -17.22 -6.75 -0.87
C ASP A 47 -16.45 -5.60 -1.54
N ALA A 48 -16.30 -4.44 -0.89
CA ALA A 48 -15.47 -3.33 -1.41
C ALA A 48 -13.95 -3.54 -1.19
N PHE A 49 -13.55 -4.64 -0.55
CA PHE A 49 -12.20 -4.86 -0.02
C PHE A 49 -11.26 -5.68 -0.94
N VAL A 50 -11.72 -6.09 -2.12
CA VAL A 50 -10.93 -6.94 -3.05
C VAL A 50 -9.90 -6.18 -3.92
N HIS A 51 -9.61 -4.91 -3.64
CA HIS A 51 -8.61 -4.09 -4.36
C HIS A 51 -7.53 -3.48 -3.44
N SER A 52 -7.16 -4.17 -2.36
CA SER A 52 -6.37 -3.56 -1.27
C SER A 52 -4.87 -3.39 -1.57
N HIS A 53 -4.51 -2.72 -2.66
CA HIS A 53 -3.20 -2.09 -2.85
C HIS A 53 -3.26 -0.69 -2.22
N PRO A 54 -2.49 -0.40 -1.15
CA PRO A 54 -2.67 0.83 -0.35
C PRO A 54 -2.11 2.11 -1.02
N VAL A 55 -1.93 2.12 -2.34
CA VAL A 55 -1.41 3.28 -3.08
C VAL A 55 -2.48 4.37 -3.13
N GLY A 56 -2.05 5.62 -2.94
CA GLY A 56 -2.92 6.78 -2.85
C GLY A 56 -3.63 6.92 -1.50
N LYS A 57 -3.32 6.06 -0.51
CA LYS A 57 -3.85 6.20 0.85
C LYS A 57 -2.97 7.14 1.66
N GLU A 58 -3.61 8.01 2.42
CA GLU A 58 -2.95 8.85 3.40
C GLU A 58 -2.27 7.98 4.48
N TYR A 59 -1.00 8.24 4.71
CA TYR A 59 -0.21 7.69 5.79
C TYR A 59 -0.38 8.57 7.03
N ALA A 60 -1.41 8.27 7.82
CA ALA A 60 -1.73 9.04 9.02
C ALA A 60 -1.47 8.22 10.30
N PRO A 61 -0.21 8.10 10.76
CA PRO A 61 0.11 7.37 11.99
C PRO A 61 -0.48 8.03 13.24
N TYR A 62 -0.81 9.32 13.13
CA TYR A 62 -1.51 10.11 14.13
C TYR A 62 -2.82 10.63 13.52
N SER A 63 -3.93 9.97 13.80
CA SER A 63 -5.27 10.45 13.43
C SER A 63 -6.04 10.88 14.68
N PRO A 64 -6.87 11.94 14.63
CA PRO A 64 -7.86 12.21 15.67
C PRO A 64 -8.76 10.96 15.85
N GLY A 65 -8.68 10.30 17.00
CA GLY A 65 -9.34 9.01 17.27
C GLY A 65 -8.42 7.78 17.35
N GLY A 66 -7.10 7.95 17.24
CA GLY A 66 -6.10 6.88 17.42
C GLY A 66 -5.51 6.34 16.11
N ASN A 67 -4.53 5.46 16.19
CA ASN A 67 -3.82 4.89 15.03
C ASN A 67 -4.72 3.89 14.28
N ARG A 68 -5.49 4.37 13.29
CA ARG A 68 -6.54 3.63 12.55
C ARG A 68 -6.10 2.28 11.94
N ALA A 69 -4.80 1.99 11.84
CA ALA A 69 -4.27 0.73 11.34
C ALA A 69 -3.02 0.21 12.10
N SER A 70 -2.81 0.64 13.35
CA SER A 70 -1.57 0.34 14.11
C SER A 70 -0.29 0.78 13.39
N LEU A 71 -0.31 1.95 12.76
CA LEU A 71 0.83 2.48 12.02
C LEU A 71 1.96 2.91 12.97
N ARG A 72 3.19 2.70 12.53
CA ARG A 72 4.41 3.24 13.17
C ARG A 72 4.58 4.72 12.78
N PRO A 73 5.28 5.53 13.59
CA PRO A 73 5.56 6.92 13.21
C PRO A 73 6.44 6.99 11.95
N GLU A 74 6.35 8.07 11.18
CA GLU A 74 7.18 8.26 9.97
C GLU A 74 8.69 8.23 10.27
N SER A 75 9.08 8.59 11.49
CA SER A 75 10.46 8.51 11.99
C SER A 75 10.95 7.08 12.29
N HIS A 76 10.09 6.06 12.16
CA HIS A 76 10.47 4.69 12.43
C HIS A 76 11.51 4.18 11.43
N ILE A 77 12.56 3.55 11.94
CA ILE A 77 13.68 3.03 11.15
C ILE A 77 13.31 1.69 10.51
N LEU A 78 13.46 1.60 9.20
CA LEU A 78 13.25 0.39 8.42
C LEU A 78 14.54 -0.42 8.35
N LYS A 79 14.49 -1.67 8.83
CA LYS A 79 15.63 -2.60 8.79
C LYS A 79 15.53 -3.52 7.58
N ASP A 80 16.63 -3.65 6.84
CA ASP A 80 16.76 -4.47 5.63
C ASP A 80 15.88 -4.02 4.44
N TRP A 81 15.59 -2.72 4.36
CA TRP A 81 14.90 -2.13 3.21
C TRP A 81 15.91 -1.49 2.27
N ILE A 82 15.75 -1.76 0.98
CA ILE A 82 16.57 -1.16 -0.07
C ILE A 82 16.02 0.24 -0.38
N GLY A 83 16.92 1.23 -0.41
CA GLY A 83 16.61 2.59 -0.86
C GLY A 83 15.80 3.45 0.13
N ALA A 84 15.57 2.99 1.36
CA ALA A 84 14.86 3.76 2.40
C ALA A 84 15.41 3.45 3.79
N LYS A 85 15.57 4.47 4.64
CA LYS A 85 16.05 4.33 6.02
C LYS A 85 14.90 4.43 7.03
N THR A 86 13.90 5.23 6.70
CA THR A 86 12.74 5.51 7.55
C THR A 86 11.47 5.47 6.72
N ILE A 87 10.32 5.40 7.40
CA ILE A 87 9.01 5.45 6.73
C ILE A 87 8.82 6.79 6.02
N GLN A 88 9.37 7.89 6.54
CA GLN A 88 9.38 9.20 5.88
C GLN A 88 9.94 9.14 4.45
N ASP A 89 10.95 8.30 4.21
CA ASP A 89 11.58 8.17 2.88
C ASP A 89 10.65 7.46 1.87
N LEU A 90 9.61 6.79 2.36
CA LEU A 90 8.67 6.02 1.56
C LEU A 90 7.38 6.76 1.26
N VAL A 91 6.98 7.69 2.13
CA VAL A 91 5.69 8.39 2.03
C VAL A 91 5.92 9.79 1.47
N SER A 92 5.31 10.07 0.32
CA SER A 92 5.45 11.37 -0.34
C SER A 92 4.26 12.23 0.02
N GLU A 93 4.51 13.38 0.64
CA GLU A 93 3.47 14.28 1.16
C GLU A 93 2.45 13.57 2.07
N GLY A 94 2.89 12.58 2.86
CA GLY A 94 2.02 11.80 3.73
C GLY A 94 1.10 10.83 2.97
N VAL A 95 1.44 10.45 1.74
CA VAL A 95 0.68 9.47 0.93
C VAL A 95 1.57 8.30 0.55
N VAL A 96 1.01 7.09 0.62
CA VAL A 96 1.67 5.85 0.17
C VAL A 96 1.62 5.76 -1.35
N GLY A 97 2.77 5.58 -1.99
CA GLY A 97 2.92 5.43 -3.45
C GLY A 97 3.42 4.04 -3.86
N CYS A 98 3.50 3.77 -5.16
CA CYS A 98 4.05 2.52 -5.69
C CYS A 98 5.48 2.28 -5.18
N THR A 99 6.28 3.35 -5.16
CA THR A 99 7.66 3.37 -4.70
C THR A 99 7.82 3.23 -3.20
N SER A 100 6.73 3.29 -2.41
CA SER A 100 6.79 2.99 -0.99
C SER A 100 7.10 1.51 -0.74
N CYS A 101 6.71 0.62 -1.67
CA CYS A 101 6.92 -0.82 -1.55
C CYS A 101 7.88 -1.36 -2.61
N HIS A 102 7.89 -0.74 -3.80
CA HIS A 102 8.69 -1.17 -4.94
C HIS A 102 9.90 -0.26 -5.15
N ASP A 103 11.01 -0.85 -5.58
CA ASP A 103 12.19 -0.15 -6.09
C ASP A 103 12.55 -0.74 -7.45
N PRO A 104 12.39 -0.02 -8.57
CA PRO A 104 12.66 -0.57 -9.90
C PRO A 104 14.15 -0.93 -10.12
N HIS A 105 15.06 -0.49 -9.26
CA HIS A 105 16.49 -0.79 -9.37
C HIS A 105 16.91 -2.02 -8.56
N THR A 106 16.00 -2.63 -7.80
CA THR A 106 16.31 -3.87 -7.06
C THR A 106 16.18 -5.11 -7.93
N THR A 107 16.94 -6.14 -7.58
CA THR A 107 16.84 -7.48 -8.18
C THR A 107 15.94 -8.41 -7.36
N ASN A 108 15.31 -7.94 -6.29
CA ASN A 108 14.33 -8.72 -5.54
C ASN A 108 13.13 -9.09 -6.42
N ALA A 109 12.50 -10.23 -6.12
CA ALA A 109 11.24 -10.62 -6.73
C ALA A 109 10.19 -9.50 -6.60
N GLN A 110 9.43 -9.27 -7.66
CA GLN A 110 8.41 -8.22 -7.75
C GLN A 110 8.96 -6.80 -7.49
N PHE A 111 10.27 -6.59 -7.61
CA PHE A 111 10.93 -5.31 -7.34
C PHE A 111 10.70 -4.79 -5.91
N LEU A 112 10.50 -5.68 -4.93
CA LEU A 112 10.19 -5.24 -3.57
C LEU A 112 11.42 -4.69 -2.84
N ARG A 113 11.22 -3.63 -2.05
CA ARG A 113 12.26 -3.02 -1.19
C ARG A 113 12.80 -3.98 -0.13
N THR A 114 11.98 -4.93 0.31
CA THR A 114 12.36 -6.06 1.15
C THR A 114 11.58 -7.29 0.73
N ARG A 115 12.10 -8.49 0.98
CA ARG A 115 11.32 -9.73 0.86
C ARG A 115 10.09 -9.66 1.76
N ASN A 116 8.94 -10.12 1.27
CA ASN A 116 7.68 -10.08 2.01
C ASN A 116 7.36 -11.40 2.75
N SER A 117 8.37 -12.19 3.12
CA SER A 117 8.18 -13.34 4.01
C SER A 117 7.61 -12.87 5.35
N ASP A 118 6.63 -13.60 5.90
CA ASP A 118 5.95 -13.28 7.17
C ASP A 118 5.35 -11.87 7.25
N SER A 119 4.94 -11.32 6.09
CA SER A 119 4.43 -9.95 5.94
C SER A 119 5.45 -8.88 6.35
N LYS A 120 6.76 -9.14 6.19
CA LYS A 120 7.83 -8.19 6.58
C LYS A 120 7.70 -6.82 5.90
N LEU A 121 7.19 -6.78 4.66
CA LEU A 121 6.92 -5.51 3.96
C LEU A 121 5.85 -4.70 4.70
N CYS A 122 4.74 -5.35 5.05
CA CYS A 122 3.62 -4.70 5.76
C CYS A 122 4.05 -4.28 7.18
N LYS A 123 4.81 -5.14 7.88
CA LYS A 123 5.30 -4.91 9.25
C LYS A 123 6.38 -3.83 9.35
N GLY A 124 6.92 -3.35 8.22
CA GLY A 124 7.74 -2.14 8.19
C GLY A 124 6.97 -0.91 8.67
N CYS A 125 5.70 -0.81 8.26
CA CYS A 125 4.82 0.31 8.58
C CYS A 125 3.78 0.00 9.66
N HIS A 126 3.36 -1.26 9.81
CA HIS A 126 2.34 -1.68 10.76
C HIS A 126 2.95 -2.39 11.98
N ASN A 127 2.45 -2.08 13.17
CA ASN A 127 2.73 -2.78 14.41
C ASN A 127 1.60 -3.79 14.70
N LYS A 128 1.65 -4.95 14.03
CA LYS A 128 0.69 -6.04 14.12
C LYS A 128 1.38 -7.37 14.36
#